data_AF-T1CED8-F1
#
_entry.id   AF-T1CED8-F1
#
_cell.length_a   1.000
_cell.length_b   1.000
_cell.length_c   1.000
_cell.angle_alpha   90.00
_cell.angle_beta   90.00
_cell.angle_gamma   90.00
#
_symmetry.space_group_name_H-M   'P 1'
#
loop_
_entity.id
_entity.type
_entity.pdbx_description
1 polymer ?
#
loop_
_entity_poly.entity_id
_entity_poly.type
_entity_poly.pdbx_seq_one_letter_code
_entity_poly.pdbx_strand_id
1 'polypeptide(L)'
;MVSLQAQALAASGVAVLVMDLHGCGDSEGELRDTRWETWHDDLHLGLSWLSTRFPCPVGLWGLRLGALLALDFLGREGTSLPCVLWQPVFNGSTFLTQFLRLRVAASMASEN
;
A
#
# COMPACT_ATOMS: atom_id res chain seq x y z
N MET A 1 -9.78 -2.69 -9.78
CA MET A 1 -8.62 -3.39 -10.39
C MET A 1 -7.85 -4.20 -9.36
N VAL A 2 -7.41 -3.63 -8.23
CA VAL A 2 -6.72 -4.40 -7.16
C VAL A 2 -7.60 -5.53 -6.61
N SER A 3 -8.87 -5.25 -6.34
CA SER A 3 -9.84 -6.25 -5.87
C SER A 3 -10.00 -7.44 -6.84
N LEU A 4 -10.11 -7.19 -8.15
CA LEU A 4 -10.20 -8.23 -9.17
C LEU A 4 -8.96 -9.11 -9.20
N GLN A 5 -7.78 -8.50 -9.10
CA GLN A 5 -6.52 -9.25 -9.06
C GLN A 5 -6.40 -10.07 -7.76
N ALA A 6 -6.79 -9.51 -6.61
CA ALA A 6 -6.81 -10.24 -5.34
C ALA A 6 -7.76 -11.44 -5.40
N GLN A 7 -8.94 -11.30 -6.01
CA GLN A 7 -9.87 -12.40 -6.25
C GLN A 7 -9.27 -13.46 -7.17
N ALA A 8 -8.59 -13.08 -8.25
CA ALA A 8 -7.93 -14.02 -9.16
C ALA A 8 -6.79 -14.80 -8.47
N LEU A 9 -6.00 -14.12 -7.62
CA LEU A 9 -4.96 -14.75 -6.81
C LEU A 9 -5.56 -15.73 -5.80
N ALA A 10 -6.64 -15.34 -5.11
CA ALA A 10 -7.36 -16.19 -4.18
C ALA A 10 -7.95 -17.44 -4.87
N ALA A 11 -8.55 -17.25 -6.06
CA ALA A 11 -9.04 -18.36 -6.89
C ALA A 11 -7.92 -19.30 -7.35
N SER A 12 -6.67 -18.82 -7.38
CA SER A 12 -5.47 -19.61 -7.70
C SER A 12 -4.79 -20.24 -6.49
N GLY A 13 -5.41 -20.15 -5.29
CA GLY A 13 -4.89 -20.75 -4.05
C GLY A 13 -3.92 -19.87 -3.27
N VAL A 14 -3.82 -18.57 -3.58
CA VAL A 14 -2.97 -17.63 -2.83
C VAL A 14 -3.80 -16.93 -1.76
N ALA A 15 -3.35 -16.99 -0.50
CA ALA A 15 -3.90 -16.13 0.55
C ALA A 15 -3.43 -14.68 0.32
N VAL A 16 -4.37 -13.76 0.07
CA VAL A 16 -4.06 -12.36 -0.23
C VAL A 16 -4.75 -11.45 0.77
N LEU A 17 -3.99 -10.55 1.37
CA LEU A 17 -4.48 -9.42 2.15
C LEU A 17 -4.29 -8.14 1.32
N VAL A 18 -5.40 -7.45 1.07
CA VAL A 18 -5.38 -6.07 0.57
C VAL A 18 -5.87 -5.20 1.70
N MET A 19 -5.11 -4.17 2.03
CA MET A 19 -5.40 -3.28 3.14
C MET A 19 -5.43 -1.84 2.68
N ASP A 20 -6.37 -1.08 3.22
CA ASP A 20 -6.29 0.37 3.24
C ASP A 20 -5.33 0.76 4.37
N LEU A 21 -4.32 1.56 4.05
CA LEU A 21 -3.37 2.07 5.04
C LEU A 21 -4.00 3.25 5.80
N HIS A 22 -3.44 3.62 6.95
CA HIS A 22 -3.90 4.74 7.76
C HIS A 22 -4.07 6.02 6.92
N GLY A 23 -5.22 6.67 7.04
CA GLY A 23 -5.63 7.84 6.28
C GLY A 23 -5.99 7.58 4.82
N CYS A 24 -6.16 6.33 4.41
CA CYS A 24 -6.61 5.93 3.07
C CYS A 24 -7.88 5.07 3.16
N GLY A 25 -8.72 5.15 2.13
CA GLY A 25 -9.90 4.29 1.98
C GLY A 25 -10.82 4.33 3.21
N ASP A 26 -11.12 3.15 3.74
CA ASP A 26 -11.98 2.97 4.91
C ASP A 26 -11.21 2.83 6.24
N SER A 27 -9.88 2.93 6.19
CA SER A 27 -9.03 2.90 7.39
C SER A 27 -9.07 4.24 8.14
N GLU A 28 -8.85 4.17 9.45
CA GLU A 28 -8.86 5.35 10.33
C GLU A 28 -7.84 6.41 9.92
N GLY A 29 -8.08 7.65 10.36
CA GLY A 29 -7.18 8.78 10.15
C GLY A 29 -7.44 9.56 8.87
N GLU A 30 -6.64 10.59 8.66
CA GLU A 30 -6.72 11.47 7.50
C GLU A 30 -5.37 11.48 6.80
N LEU A 31 -5.35 11.35 5.46
CA LEU A 31 -4.10 11.34 4.69
C LEU A 31 -3.18 12.54 5.00
N ARG A 32 -3.76 13.69 5.35
CA ARG A 32 -3.01 14.91 5.69
C ARG A 32 -2.16 14.75 6.96
N ASP A 33 -2.61 13.91 7.87
CA ASP A 33 -2.01 13.68 9.18
C ASP A 33 -1.19 12.38 9.23
N THR A 34 -1.35 11.52 8.23
CA THR A 34 -0.55 10.31 8.04
C THR A 34 0.93 10.62 7.80
N ARG A 35 1.80 9.75 8.34
CA ARG A 35 3.25 9.78 8.10
C ARG A 35 3.69 8.50 7.40
N TRP A 36 4.85 8.55 6.75
CA TRP A 36 5.41 7.40 6.05
C TRP A 36 5.68 6.23 7.01
N GLU A 37 6.17 6.54 8.21
CA GLU A 37 6.41 5.57 9.28
C GLU A 37 5.13 4.88 9.75
N THR A 38 4.00 5.61 9.80
CA THR A 38 2.70 5.00 10.13
C THR A 38 2.32 3.91 9.11
N TRP A 39 2.62 4.11 7.83
CA TRP A 39 2.41 3.10 6.81
C TRP A 39 3.37 1.90 6.94
N HIS A 40 4.56 2.07 7.51
CA HIS A 40 5.40 0.92 7.86
C HIS A 40 4.78 0.10 8.99
N ASP A 41 4.23 0.75 10.01
CA ASP A 41 3.54 0.07 11.11
C ASP A 41 2.33 -0.73 10.60
N ASP A 42 1.57 -0.16 9.66
CA ASP A 42 0.46 -0.84 8.98
C ASP A 42 0.95 -2.10 8.23
N LEU A 43 2.06 -2.01 7.48
CA LEU A 43 2.63 -3.16 6.78
C LEU A 43 3.08 -4.26 7.75
N HIS A 44 3.70 -3.89 8.87
CA HIS A 44 4.05 -4.82 9.94
C HIS A 44 2.83 -5.55 10.50
N LEU A 45 1.78 -4.80 10.78
CA LEU A 45 0.52 -5.35 11.29
C LEU A 45 -0.09 -6.34 10.29
N GLY A 46 -0.17 -5.96 9.02
CA GLY A 46 -0.69 -6.81 7.95
C GLY A 46 0.13 -8.09 7.75
N LEU A 47 1.46 -7.96 7.75
CA LEU A 47 2.38 -9.09 7.60
C LEU A 47 2.26 -10.08 8.76
N SER A 48 2.22 -9.55 9.99
CA SER A 48 2.06 -10.35 11.21
C SER A 48 0.71 -11.07 11.23
N TRP A 49 -0.38 -10.37 10.87
CA TRP A 49 -1.71 -10.94 10.79
C TRP A 49 -1.78 -12.08 9.77
N LEU A 50 -1.25 -11.87 8.56
CA LEU A 50 -1.26 -12.88 7.51
C LEU A 50 -0.42 -14.11 7.91
N SER A 51 0.79 -13.88 8.42
CA SER A 51 1.72 -14.96 8.80
C SER A 51 1.21 -15.79 9.99
N THR A 52 0.49 -15.16 10.92
CA THR A 52 -0.15 -15.87 12.04
C THR A 52 -1.29 -16.77 11.57
N ARG A 53 -2.02 -16.36 10.52
CA ARG A 53 -3.19 -17.08 10.02
C ARG A 53 -2.84 -18.17 9.02
N PHE A 54 -1.80 -17.96 8.22
CA PHE A 54 -1.38 -18.85 7.15
C PHE A 54 0.12 -19.16 7.30
N PRO A 55 0.50 -20.36 7.78
CA PRO A 55 1.90 -20.74 7.97
C PRO A 55 2.55 -21.13 6.64
N CYS A 56 2.70 -20.16 5.74
CA CYS A 56 3.32 -20.30 4.43
C CYS A 56 4.22 -19.10 4.13
N PRO A 57 5.13 -19.21 3.13
CA PRO A 57 5.91 -18.06 2.69
C PRO A 57 5.01 -16.88 2.31
N VAL A 58 5.39 -15.69 2.75
CA VAL A 58 4.69 -14.43 2.49
C VAL A 58 5.54 -13.54 1.59
N GLY A 59 4.87 -12.77 0.73
CA GLY A 59 5.50 -11.77 -0.12
C GLY A 59 4.70 -10.48 -0.13
N LEU A 60 5.31 -9.41 -0.62
CA LEU A 60 4.67 -8.10 -0.73
C LEU A 60 4.23 -7.84 -2.18
N TRP A 61 3.02 -7.32 -2.36
CA TRP A 61 2.53 -6.86 -3.64
C TRP A 61 2.31 -5.35 -3.59
N GLY A 62 3.23 -4.60 -4.18
CA GLY A 62 3.19 -3.13 -4.18
C GLY A 62 2.70 -2.58 -5.51
N LEU A 63 1.74 -1.65 -5.46
CA LEU A 63 1.21 -0.95 -6.64
C LEU A 63 1.53 0.55 -6.56
N ARG A 64 2.12 1.12 -7.61
CA ARG A 64 2.50 2.55 -7.69
C ARG A 64 3.33 2.99 -6.48
N LEU A 65 2.82 3.92 -5.66
CA LEU A 65 3.49 4.37 -4.44
C LEU A 65 3.67 3.23 -3.42
N GLY A 66 2.75 2.27 -3.38
CA GLY A 66 2.86 1.09 -2.51
C GLY A 66 4.07 0.21 -2.86
N ALA A 67 4.56 0.24 -4.10
CA ALA A 67 5.81 -0.45 -4.47
C ALA A 67 7.04 0.22 -3.87
N LEU A 68 7.07 1.55 -3.82
CA LEU A 68 8.14 2.30 -3.15
C LEU A 68 8.10 2.07 -1.63
N LEU A 69 6.90 2.08 -1.04
CA LEU A 69 6.69 1.78 0.37
C LEU A 69 7.18 0.37 0.72
N ALA A 70 6.79 -0.65 -0.05
CA ALA A 70 7.21 -2.03 0.19
C ALA A 70 8.74 -2.20 0.13
N LEU A 71 9.41 -1.52 -0.82
CA LEU A 71 10.87 -1.57 -0.92
C LEU A 71 11.57 -0.85 0.25
N ASP A 72 11.10 0.34 0.64
CA ASP A 72 11.64 1.05 1.79
C ASP A 72 11.44 0.25 3.08
N PHE A 73 10.26 -0.35 3.25
CA PHE A 73 9.94 -1.26 4.35
C PHE A 73 10.92 -2.42 4.45
N LEU A 74 11.11 -3.19 3.39
CA LEU A 74 12.04 -4.33 3.38
C LEU A 74 13.50 -3.89 3.65
N GLY A 75 13.89 -2.73 3.10
CA GLY A 75 15.22 -2.15 3.31
C GLY A 75 15.47 -1.79 4.78
N ARG A 76 14.49 -1.19 5.46
CA ARG A 76 14.58 -0.81 6.89
C ARG A 76 14.55 -2.04 7.82
N GLU A 77 13.74 -3.03 7.48
CA GLU A 77 13.64 -4.29 8.24
C GLU A 77 14.84 -5.21 8.05
N GLY A 78 15.74 -4.91 7.09
CA GLY A 78 16.86 -5.79 6.76
C GLY A 78 16.42 -7.18 6.29
N THR A 79 15.19 -7.30 5.78
CA THR A 79 14.55 -8.57 5.42
C THR A 79 14.36 -8.64 3.91
N SER A 80 14.55 -9.84 3.34
CA SER A 80 14.25 -10.10 1.94
C SER A 80 13.01 -10.99 1.81
N LEU A 81 11.94 -10.44 1.25
CA LEU A 81 10.72 -11.17 0.91
C LEU A 81 10.52 -11.16 -0.62
N PRO A 82 9.90 -12.20 -1.20
CA PRO A 82 9.40 -12.12 -2.56
C PRO A 82 8.50 -10.90 -2.74
N CYS A 83 8.69 -10.14 -3.82
CA CYS A 83 7.87 -8.98 -4.10
C CYS A 83 7.42 -8.89 -5.56
N VAL A 84 6.20 -8.38 -5.75
CA VAL A 84 5.67 -7.96 -7.04
C VAL A 84 5.51 -6.45 -7.00
N LEU A 85 6.26 -5.75 -7.85
CA LEU A 85 6.27 -4.29 -7.92
C LEU A 85 5.58 -3.86 -9.21
N TRP A 86 4.33 -3.44 -9.11
CA TRP A 86 3.52 -3.10 -10.28
C TRP A 86 3.49 -1.59 -10.51
N GLN A 87 4.02 -1.16 -11.66
CA GLN A 87 4.13 0.25 -12.05
C GLN A 87 4.74 1.11 -10.93
N PRO A 88 5.93 0.75 -10.41
CA PRO A 88 6.50 1.43 -9.26
C PRO A 88 6.72 2.92 -9.53
N VAL A 89 6.44 3.73 -8.52
CA VAL A 89 6.80 5.15 -8.52
C VAL A 89 8.25 5.26 -8.07
N PHE A 90 9.13 5.71 -8.95
CA PHE A 90 10.55 5.88 -8.64
C PHE A 90 10.88 7.21 -7.95
N ASN A 91 9.97 8.18 -8.02
CA ASN A 91 10.12 9.50 -7.40
C ASN A 91 8.85 9.85 -6.62
N GLY A 92 8.85 9.51 -5.33
CA GLY A 92 7.69 9.67 -4.45
C GLY A 92 7.23 11.12 -4.28
N SER A 93 8.16 12.06 -4.14
CA SER A 93 7.84 13.48 -3.94
C SER A 93 7.15 14.09 -5.16
N THR A 94 7.63 13.77 -6.36
CA THR A 94 6.99 14.21 -7.62
C THR A 94 5.59 13.64 -7.75
N PHE A 95 5.44 12.33 -7.51
CA PHE A 95 4.14 11.66 -7.59
C PHE A 95 3.14 12.22 -6.57
N LEU A 96 3.55 12.39 -5.31
CA LEU A 96 2.69 12.92 -4.26
C LEU A 96 2.27 14.37 -4.55
N THR A 97 3.20 15.20 -5.03
CA THR A 97 2.90 16.58 -5.45
C THR A 97 1.85 16.62 -6.55
N GLN A 98 1.98 15.77 -7.57
CA GLN A 98 1.00 15.65 -8.66
C GLN A 98 -0.36 15.18 -8.14
N PHE A 99 -0.36 14.18 -7.26
CA PHE A 99 -1.58 13.67 -6.65
C PHE A 99 -2.32 14.72 -5.81
N LEU A 100 -1.60 15.45 -4.95
CA LEU A 100 -2.19 16.50 -4.12
C LEU A 100 -2.74 17.65 -4.97
N ARG A 101 -2.07 18.04 -6.06
CA ARG A 101 -2.58 19.04 -7.01
C ARG A 101 -3.92 18.64 -7.61
N LEU A 102 -4.08 17.37 -8.00
CA LEU A 102 -5.36 16.86 -8.53
C LEU A 102 -6.46 16.91 -7.47
N ARG A 103 -6.15 16.61 -6.21
CA ARG A 103 -7.13 16.69 -5.11
C ARG A 103 -7.60 18.11 -4.85
N VAL A 104 -6.69 19.09 -4.84
CA VAL A 104 -7.05 20.51 -4.67
C VAL A 104 -7.91 20.98 -5.83
N ALA A 105 -7.57 20.64 -7.07
CA ALA A 105 -8.39 20.98 -8.23
C ALA A 105 -9.80 20.35 -8.14
N ALA A 106 -9.90 19.10 -7.67
CA ALA A 106 -11.18 18.43 -7.48
C ALA A 106 -12.05 19.08 -6.38
N SER A 107 -11.46 19.51 -5.26
CA SER A 107 -12.21 20.18 -4.19
C SER A 107 -12.74 21.55 -4.63
N MET A 108 -11.96 22.30 -5.42
CA MET A 108 -12.39 23.58 -5.98
C MET A 108 -13.55 23.40 -6.99
N ALA A 109 -13.58 22.29 -7.73
CA ALA A 109 -14.63 21.99 -8.69
C ALA A 109 -15.96 21.54 -8.03
N SER A 110 -15.92 21.06 -6.78
CA SER A 110 -17.11 20.67 -6.02
C SER A 110 -17.76 21.83 -5.24
N GLU A 111 -17.12 23.00 -5.16
CA GLU A 111 -17.63 24.20 -4.49
C GLU A 111 -18.42 25.14 -5.43
N ASN A 112 -18.74 24.69 -6.65
CA ASN A 112 -19.53 25.40 -7.66
C ASN A 112 -20.78 24.60 -8.05
#